data_AF-A0A238VTC5-F1
#
_entry.id   AF-A0A238VTC5-F1
#
_cell.length_a   1.000
_cell.length_b   1.000
_cell.length_c   1.000
_cell.angle_alpha   90.00
_cell.angle_beta   90.00
_cell.angle_gamma   90.00
#
_symmetry.space_group_name_H-M   'P 1'
#
loop_
_entity.id
_entity.type
_entity.pdbx_description
1 polymer ?
#
loop_
_entity_poly.entity_id
_entity_poly.type
_entity_poly.pdbx_seq_one_letter_code
_entity_poly.pdbx_strand_id
1 'polypeptide(L)'
;MKTFKNLHKLVFIAFLAIAFVSCDDDDEQITPEPMTNSIADFVVANQDNYSSLLAALQKADLVETLQGEGPFTVFAPDNAAFAAFLTANNFNSLDDVPVAALKEILLNHVVSGSVQSGG
;
A
#
# COMPACT_ATOMS: atom_id res chain seq x y z
N MET A 1 -11.94 4.98 67.27
CA MET A 1 -12.57 4.88 65.92
C MET A 1 -12.99 6.26 65.40
N LYS A 2 -12.08 7.11 64.91
CA LYS A 2 -12.44 8.45 64.35
C LYS A 2 -11.61 8.89 63.11
N THR A 3 -10.73 8.05 62.57
CA THR A 3 -9.78 8.45 61.50
C THR A 3 -10.12 7.93 60.09
N PHE A 4 -11.06 7.00 59.94
CA PHE A 4 -11.36 6.33 58.67
C PHE A 4 -12.17 7.15 57.64
N LYS A 5 -12.88 8.19 58.07
CA LYS A 5 -13.77 8.99 57.20
C LYS A 5 -13.02 10.02 56.33
N ASN A 6 -11.82 10.42 56.74
CA ASN A 6 -10.96 11.34 55.99
C ASN A 6 -9.93 10.59 55.13
N LEU A 7 -9.68 9.32 55.45
CA LEU A 7 -8.84 8.42 54.65
C LEU A 7 -9.49 8.14 53.28
N HIS A 8 -10.82 8.05 53.22
CA HIS A 8 -11.55 7.88 51.96
C HIS A 8 -11.41 9.10 51.02
N LYS A 9 -11.36 10.32 51.57
CA LYS A 9 -11.09 11.55 50.79
C LYS A 9 -9.65 11.60 50.28
N LEU A 10 -8.70 11.02 51.01
CA LEU A 10 -7.29 10.92 50.61
C LEU A 10 -7.07 9.83 49.55
N VAL A 11 -7.80 8.71 49.62
CA VAL A 11 -7.79 7.64 48.61
C VAL A 11 -8.40 8.12 47.29
N PHE A 12 -9.46 8.92 47.32
CA PHE A 12 -10.10 9.47 46.11
C PHE A 12 -9.23 10.51 45.38
N ILE A 13 -8.38 11.25 46.10
CA ILE A 13 -7.45 12.23 45.52
C ILE A 13 -6.19 11.54 44.98
N ALA A 14 -5.76 10.43 45.59
CA ALA A 14 -4.60 9.66 45.12
C ALA A 14 -4.89 8.86 43.83
N PHE A 15 -6.14 8.43 43.60
CA PHE A 15 -6.52 7.69 42.39
C PHE A 15 -6.58 8.57 41.13
N LEU A 16 -6.75 9.89 41.29
CA LEU A 16 -6.81 10.85 40.18
C LEU A 16 -5.42 11.28 39.67
N ALA A 17 -4.35 10.96 40.40
CA ALA A 17 -2.97 11.32 40.05
C ALA A 17 -2.20 10.24 39.27
N ILE A 18 -2.79 9.05 39.06
CA ILE A 18 -2.15 7.93 38.35
C ILE A 18 -2.45 7.96 36.83
N ALA A 19 -3.27 8.89 36.37
CA ALA A 19 -3.73 8.93 34.97
C ALA A 19 -2.79 9.65 33.96
N PHE A 20 -1.56 10.03 34.32
CA PHE A 20 -0.71 10.87 33.44
C PHE A 20 0.76 10.46 33.27
N VAL A 21 1.16 9.26 33.69
CA VAL A 21 2.49 8.67 33.41
C VAL A 21 2.25 7.16 33.40
N SER A 22 2.62 6.33 32.45
CA SER A 22 3.37 6.40 31.19
C SER A 22 3.33 4.94 30.69
N CYS A 23 3.39 4.71 29.38
CA CYS A 23 3.28 3.43 28.67
C CYS A 23 3.63 2.17 29.46
N ASP A 24 2.69 1.22 29.48
CA ASP A 24 2.98 -0.20 29.68
C ASP A 24 2.91 -0.88 28.31
N ASP A 25 3.92 -1.70 28.07
CA ASP A 25 4.47 -2.18 26.82
C ASP A 25 3.80 -3.51 26.46
N ASP A 26 2.47 -3.49 26.35
CA ASP A 26 1.71 -4.63 25.84
C ASP A 26 1.62 -4.50 24.33
N ASP A 27 2.71 -4.89 23.66
CA ASP A 27 2.75 -5.29 22.25
C ASP A 27 1.68 -6.37 22.02
N GLU A 28 0.42 -5.93 21.85
CA GLU A 28 -0.57 -6.66 21.10
C GLU A 28 0.06 -6.88 19.73
N GLN A 29 0.61 -8.08 19.61
CA GLN A 29 1.12 -8.70 18.42
C GLN A 29 0.28 -8.22 17.25
N ILE A 30 0.84 -7.24 16.53
CA ILE A 30 0.53 -7.01 15.13
C ILE A 30 0.84 -8.38 14.51
N THR A 31 -0.16 -9.25 14.46
CA THR A 31 -0.20 -10.29 13.46
C THR A 31 -0.01 -9.50 12.18
N PRO A 32 1.11 -9.64 11.46
CA PRO A 32 1.12 -9.15 10.10
C PRO A 32 -0.05 -9.89 9.46
N GLU A 33 -1.17 -9.18 9.26
CA GLU A 33 -2.16 -9.54 8.25
C GLU A 33 -1.29 -9.94 7.07
N PRO A 34 -1.30 -11.21 6.65
CA PRO A 34 -0.42 -11.61 5.58
C PRO A 34 -0.77 -10.68 4.43
N MET A 35 0.18 -9.83 4.02
CA MET A 35 0.05 -9.06 2.80
C MET A 35 0.12 -10.09 1.67
N THR A 36 -0.96 -10.83 1.48
CA THR A 36 -1.09 -11.89 0.47
C THR A 36 -1.31 -11.31 -0.91
N ASN A 37 -1.54 -10.01 -1.02
CA ASN A 37 -1.81 -9.38 -2.29
C ASN A 37 -0.48 -9.01 -2.93
N SER A 38 -0.07 -9.81 -3.92
CA SER A 38 0.99 -9.40 -4.84
C SER A 38 0.61 -8.06 -5.51
N ILE A 39 1.58 -7.40 -6.12
CA ILE A 39 1.30 -6.16 -6.88
C ILE A 39 0.25 -6.42 -7.97
N ALA A 40 0.30 -7.60 -8.60
CA ALA A 40 -0.71 -8.02 -9.56
C ALA A 40 -2.09 -8.16 -8.92
N ASP A 41 -2.20 -8.75 -7.73
CA ASP A 41 -3.47 -8.90 -7.01
C ASP A 41 -4.05 -7.54 -6.60
N PHE A 42 -3.19 -6.58 -6.21
CA PHE A 42 -3.62 -5.22 -5.93
C PHE A 42 -4.22 -4.54 -7.17
N VAL A 43 -3.58 -4.68 -8.34
CA VAL A 43 -4.11 -4.13 -9.60
C VAL A 43 -5.45 -4.77 -9.97
N VAL A 44 -5.57 -6.10 -9.78
CA VAL A 44 -6.81 -6.84 -10.03
C VAL A 44 -7.93 -6.41 -9.07
N ALA A 45 -7.61 -6.11 -7.81
CA ALA A 45 -8.57 -5.63 -6.82
C ALA A 45 -9.03 -4.19 -7.07
N ASN A 46 -8.25 -3.38 -7.79
CA ASN A 46 -8.49 -1.94 -7.99
C ASN A 46 -8.70 -1.60 -9.49
N GLN A 47 -9.43 -2.45 -10.22
CA GLN A 47 -9.63 -2.31 -11.67
C GLN A 47 -10.24 -0.98 -12.11
N ASP A 48 -11.05 -0.33 -11.26
CA ASP A 48 -11.66 0.96 -11.58
C ASP A 48 -10.61 2.02 -11.98
N ASN A 49 -9.43 1.97 -11.38
CA ASN A 49 -8.32 2.90 -11.65
C ASN A 49 -7.19 2.28 -12.47
N TYR A 50 -7.04 0.95 -12.48
CA TYR A 50 -5.86 0.26 -13.05
C TYR A 50 -6.19 -0.83 -14.07
N SER A 51 -7.42 -0.88 -14.62
CA SER A 51 -7.78 -1.86 -15.66
C SER A 51 -6.90 -1.79 -16.90
N SER A 52 -6.45 -0.59 -17.31
CA SER A 52 -5.53 -0.41 -18.44
C SER A 52 -4.14 -0.99 -18.13
N LEU A 53 -3.69 -0.85 -16.88
CA LEU A 53 -2.44 -1.44 -16.41
C LEU A 53 -2.52 -2.97 -16.43
N LEU A 54 -3.63 -3.55 -15.97
CA LEU A 54 -3.83 -5.01 -16.01
C LEU A 54 -3.72 -5.55 -17.45
N ALA A 55 -4.40 -4.91 -18.40
CA ALA A 55 -4.34 -5.29 -19.81
C ALA A 55 -2.91 -5.16 -20.37
N ALA A 56 -2.20 -4.09 -20.01
CA ALA A 56 -0.82 -3.87 -20.43
C ALA A 56 0.14 -4.92 -19.85
N LEU A 57 -0.01 -5.28 -18.57
CA LEU A 57 0.81 -6.31 -17.90
C LEU A 57 0.58 -7.70 -18.49
N GLN A 58 -0.67 -8.03 -18.82
CA GLN A 58 -1.03 -9.27 -19.51
C GLN A 58 -0.42 -9.32 -20.91
N LYS A 59 -0.47 -8.21 -21.66
CA LYS A 59 0.12 -8.12 -23.00
C LYS A 59 1.66 -8.18 -22.99
N ALA A 60 2.29 -7.62 -21.96
CA ALA A 60 3.75 -7.59 -21.81
C ALA A 60 4.34 -8.84 -21.12
N ASP A 61 3.49 -9.78 -20.68
CA ASP A 61 3.87 -10.99 -19.95
C ASP A 61 4.69 -10.67 -18.69
N LEU A 62 4.23 -9.68 -17.92
CA LEU A 62 4.91 -9.19 -16.71
C LEU A 62 4.19 -9.58 -15.41
N VAL A 63 3.00 -10.18 -15.49
CA VAL A 63 2.20 -10.58 -14.32
C VAL A 63 2.99 -11.54 -13.43
N GLU A 64 3.57 -12.60 -14.02
CA GLU A 64 4.37 -13.58 -13.27
C GLU A 64 5.65 -12.95 -12.69
N THR A 65 6.25 -11.99 -13.40
CA THR A 65 7.47 -11.30 -12.93
C THR A 65 7.19 -10.46 -11.68
N LEU A 66 6.04 -9.75 -11.65
CA LEU A 66 5.62 -8.94 -10.50
C LEU A 66 5.05 -9.75 -9.33
N GLN A 67 4.75 -11.04 -9.56
CA GLN A 67 4.38 -12.01 -8.53
C GLN A 67 5.60 -12.77 -7.96
N GLY A 68 6.78 -12.64 -8.59
CA GLY A 68 8.00 -13.33 -8.19
C GLY A 68 8.62 -12.81 -6.88
N GLU A 69 9.64 -13.53 -6.40
CA GLU A 69 10.32 -13.18 -5.15
C GLU A 69 11.19 -11.93 -5.28
N GLY A 70 10.77 -10.85 -4.63
CA GLY A 70 11.59 -9.66 -4.44
C GLY A 70 10.76 -8.44 -4.02
N PRO A 71 11.36 -7.49 -3.29
CA PRO A 71 10.72 -6.19 -3.11
C PRO A 71 10.68 -5.48 -4.47
N PHE A 72 9.49 -5.28 -5.01
CA PHE A 72 9.27 -4.43 -6.17
C PHE A 72 8.46 -3.21 -5.74
N THR A 73 8.84 -2.04 -6.24
CA THR A 73 8.02 -0.84 -6.18
C THR A 73 7.51 -0.55 -7.59
N VAL A 74 6.20 -0.47 -7.76
CA VAL A 74 5.58 -0.17 -9.07
C VAL A 74 4.91 1.19 -8.99
N PHE A 75 5.35 2.11 -9.83
CA PHE A 75 4.69 3.39 -10.06
C PHE A 75 3.52 3.17 -11.02
N ALA A 76 2.44 2.58 -10.53
CA ALA A 76 1.28 2.20 -11.35
C ALA A 76 0.60 3.45 -11.97
N PRO A 77 0.60 3.61 -13.31
CA PRO A 77 -0.19 4.64 -13.96
C PRO A 77 -1.68 4.31 -13.86
N ASP A 78 -2.50 5.34 -13.70
CA ASP A 78 -3.96 5.21 -13.73
C ASP A 78 -4.50 5.10 -15.17
N ASN A 79 -5.78 4.77 -15.28
CA ASN A 79 -6.48 4.68 -16.56
C ASN A 79 -6.42 6.00 -17.36
N ALA A 80 -6.37 7.17 -16.69
CA ALA A 80 -6.26 8.46 -17.35
C ALA A 80 -4.88 8.68 -18.00
N ALA A 81 -3.81 8.25 -17.34
CA ALA A 81 -2.45 8.28 -17.88
C ALA A 81 -2.32 7.40 -19.14
N PHE A 82 -2.94 6.22 -19.15
CA PHE A 82 -3.00 5.38 -20.36
C PHE A 82 -3.76 6.06 -21.50
N ALA A 83 -4.91 6.68 -21.22
CA ALA A 83 -5.66 7.43 -22.23
C ALA A 83 -4.86 8.61 -22.81
N ALA A 84 -4.13 9.33 -21.95
CA ALA A 84 -3.25 10.41 -22.37
C ALA A 84 -2.09 9.90 -23.24
N PHE A 85 -1.47 8.77 -22.86
CA PHE A 85 -0.41 8.13 -23.64
C PHE A 85 -0.89 7.72 -25.04
N LEU A 86 -2.05 7.07 -25.15
CA LEU A 86 -2.62 6.65 -26.43
C LEU A 86 -2.89 7.86 -27.34
N THR A 87 -3.51 8.90 -26.77
CA THR A 87 -3.79 10.15 -27.51
C THR A 87 -2.52 10.84 -27.99
N ALA A 88 -1.50 10.93 -27.13
CA ALA A 88 -0.23 11.59 -27.48
C ALA A 88 0.54 10.87 -28.59
N ASN A 89 0.36 9.55 -28.73
CA ASN A 89 1.06 8.73 -29.70
C ASN A 89 0.19 8.32 -30.91
N ASN A 90 -1.04 8.84 -31.01
CA ASN A 90 -2.02 8.49 -32.05
C ASN A 90 -2.35 6.98 -32.13
N PHE A 91 -2.38 6.31 -30.98
CA PHE A 91 -2.85 4.92 -30.87
C PHE A 91 -4.34 4.91 -30.53
N ASN A 92 -5.13 4.04 -31.17
CA ASN A 92 -6.56 3.90 -30.87
C ASN A 92 -6.78 2.96 -29.69
N SER A 93 -5.90 1.98 -29.50
CA SER A 93 -5.94 1.08 -28.35
C SER A 93 -4.55 0.64 -27.91
N LEU A 94 -4.48 0.00 -26.73
CA LEU A 94 -3.28 -0.71 -26.27
C LEU A 94 -2.79 -1.77 -27.26
N ASP A 95 -3.64 -2.25 -28.17
CA ASP A 95 -3.29 -3.24 -29.18
C ASP A 95 -2.35 -2.67 -30.26
N ASP A 96 -2.51 -1.39 -30.59
CA ASP A 96 -1.69 -0.69 -31.57
C ASP A 96 -0.25 -0.42 -31.06
N VAL A 97 -0.05 -0.50 -29.74
CA VAL A 97 1.25 -0.27 -29.11
C VAL A 97 2.16 -1.50 -29.33
N PRO A 98 3.38 -1.32 -29.86
CA PRO A 98 4.35 -2.40 -29.99
C PRO A 98 4.67 -3.02 -28.63
N VAL A 99 4.57 -4.35 -28.52
CA VAL A 99 4.77 -5.08 -27.25
C VAL A 99 6.16 -4.81 -26.66
N ALA A 100 7.20 -4.71 -27.50
CA ALA A 100 8.56 -4.42 -27.05
C ALA A 100 8.65 -3.04 -26.37
N ALA A 101 8.05 -2.01 -26.97
CA ALA A 101 8.02 -0.67 -26.40
C ALA A 101 7.15 -0.61 -25.13
N LEU A 102 5.99 -1.27 -25.15
CA LEU A 102 5.11 -1.36 -23.98
C LEU A 102 5.82 -2.01 -22.80
N LYS A 103 6.55 -3.11 -23.03
CA LYS A 103 7.31 -3.81 -22.00
C LYS A 103 8.42 -2.94 -21.42
N GLU A 104 9.16 -2.21 -22.26
CA GLU A 104 10.20 -1.28 -21.80
C GLU A 104 9.62 -0.15 -20.93
N ILE A 105 8.49 0.44 -21.35
CA ILE A 105 7.81 1.49 -20.59
C ILE A 105 7.34 0.96 -19.22
N LEU A 106 6.74 -0.23 -19.20
CA LEU A 106 6.28 -0.87 -17.96
C LEU A 106 7.44 -1.20 -17.03
N LEU A 107 8.57 -1.70 -17.56
CA LEU A 107 9.77 -1.96 -16.76
C LEU A 107 10.37 -0.67 -16.18
N ASN A 108 10.27 0.46 -16.88
CA ASN A 108 10.68 1.76 -16.32
C ASN A 108 9.76 2.25 -15.18
N HIS A 109 8.54 1.70 -15.06
CA HIS A 109 7.64 1.96 -13.94
C HIS A 109 7.87 1.00 -12.77
N VAL A 110 8.75 0.01 -12.93
CA VAL A 110 9.08 -0.99 -11.90
C VAL A 110 10.51 -0.75 -11.41
N VAL A 111 10.65 -0.52 -10.12
CA VAL A 111 11.95 -0.42 -9.45
C VAL A 111 12.15 -1.64 -8.58
N SER A 112 13.30 -2.30 -8.77
CA SER A 112 13.75 -3.34 -7.84
C SER A 112 14.19 -2.69 -6.52
N GLY A 113 13.61 -3.12 -5.42
CA GLY A 113 13.79 -2.54 -4.10
C GLY A 113 12.52 -1.89 -3.55
N SER A 114 12.51 -1.65 -2.24
CA SER A 114 11.45 -0.91 -1.56
C SER A 114 11.80 0.56 -1.53
N VAL A 115 11.05 1.37 -2.29
CA VAL A 115 11.18 2.84 -2.26
C VAL A 115 10.01 3.40 -1.46
N GLN A 116 10.29 3.87 -0.25
CA GLN A 116 9.30 4.53 0.60
C GLN A 116 9.04 5.95 0.08
N SER A 117 7.78 6.39 0.03
CA SER A 117 7.48 7.82 -0.12
C SER A 117 8.02 8.56 1.10
N GLY A 118 8.75 9.64 0.87
CA GLY A 118 9.23 10.49 1.97
C GLY A 118 8.08 11.31 2.54
N GLY A 119 7.53 10.88 3.68
CA GLY A 119 6.55 11.63 4.48
C GLY A 119 5.23 10.92 4.65
#